data_AF-A0A0R0AEX8-F1
#
_entry.id   AF-A0A0R0AEX8-F1
#
_cell.length_a   1.000
_cell.length_b   1.000
_cell.length_c   1.000
_cell.angle_alpha   90.00
_cell.angle_beta   90.00
_cell.angle_gamma   90.00
#
_symmetry.space_group_name_H-M   'P 1'
#
loop_
_entity.id
_entity.type
_entity.pdbx_description
1 polymer ?
#
loop_
_entity_poly.entity_id
_entity_poly.type
_entity_poly.pdbx_seq_one_letter_code
_entity_poly.pdbx_strand_id
1 'polypeptide(L)'
;MPDFNKDVSRLRSQITALKEQLEEQENGVLPKAAALQRAEASVYAFAADVDFPAHYFLDQERSHLVNPTPHGANGAYALLCKLFPEQIIGLLKGEIEAAYSRGVTIADDKERGKMEAKLGELERQEERTIREAAAAGVRIARRADVSPETLLAAD
;
A
#
# COMPACT_ATOMS: atom_id res chain seq x y z
N MET A 1 -6.94 -42.95 15.83
CA MET A 1 -6.91 -42.61 14.39
C MET A 1 -6.76 -41.10 14.26
N PRO A 2 -5.97 -40.59 13.30
CA PRO A 2 -5.91 -39.15 13.01
C PRO A 2 -7.29 -38.62 12.62
N ASP A 3 -7.66 -37.44 13.08
CA ASP A 3 -8.90 -36.75 12.68
C ASP A 3 -8.58 -35.77 11.55
N PHE A 4 -8.47 -36.31 10.33
CA PHE A 4 -8.09 -35.54 9.16
C PHE A 4 -9.04 -34.37 8.87
N ASN A 5 -10.33 -34.49 9.21
CA ASN A 5 -11.30 -33.40 8.99
C ASN A 5 -11.00 -32.22 9.92
N LYS A 6 -10.68 -32.50 11.19
CA LYS A 6 -10.29 -31.45 12.15
C LYS A 6 -8.99 -30.77 11.76
N ASP A 7 -8.00 -31.55 11.30
CA ASP A 7 -6.70 -31.01 10.90
C ASP A 7 -6.81 -30.12 9.65
N VAL A 8 -7.55 -30.57 8.63
CA VAL A 8 -7.83 -29.75 7.42
C VAL A 8 -8.64 -28.51 7.79
N SER A 9 -9.66 -28.64 8.65
CA SER A 9 -10.44 -27.48 9.09
C SER A 9 -9.56 -26.43 9.78
N ARG A 10 -8.62 -26.85 10.63
CA ARG A 10 -7.67 -25.94 11.29
C ARG A 10 -6.78 -25.24 10.28
N LEU A 11 -6.22 -25.98 9.31
CA LEU A 11 -5.38 -25.40 8.26
C LEU A 11 -6.15 -24.38 7.43
N ARG A 12 -7.39 -24.68 7.05
CA ARG A 12 -8.25 -23.74 6.33
C ARG A 12 -8.50 -22.45 7.08
N SER A 13 -8.82 -22.53 8.37
CA SER A 13 -9.00 -21.33 9.19
C SER A 13 -7.72 -20.49 9.25
N GLN A 14 -6.55 -21.12 9.35
CA GLN A 14 -5.27 -20.42 9.33
C GLN A 14 -4.99 -19.76 7.97
N ILE A 15 -5.31 -20.45 6.87
CA ILE A 15 -5.15 -19.93 5.52
C ILE A 15 -6.07 -18.74 5.27
N THR A 16 -7.36 -18.83 5.64
CA THR A 16 -8.31 -17.71 5.51
C THR A 16 -7.83 -16.49 6.28
N ALA A 17 -7.45 -16.65 7.55
CA ALA A 17 -6.95 -15.55 8.36
C ALA A 17 -5.68 -14.91 7.77
N LEU A 18 -4.78 -15.72 7.19
CA LEU A 18 -3.57 -15.20 6.56
C LEU A 18 -3.84 -14.49 5.23
N LYS A 19 -4.84 -14.94 4.46
CA LYS A 19 -5.31 -14.24 3.25
C LYS A 19 -5.92 -12.89 3.59
N GLU A 20 -6.74 -12.81 4.65
CA GLU A 20 -7.29 -11.54 5.15
C GLU A 20 -6.17 -10.57 5.56
N GLN A 21 -5.15 -11.05 6.30
CA GLN A 21 -3.99 -10.22 6.67
C GLN A 21 -3.18 -9.73 5.46
N LEU A 22 -3.05 -10.56 4.42
CA LEU A 22 -2.38 -10.17 3.17
C LEU A 22 -3.17 -9.09 2.42
N GLU A 23 -4.50 -9.19 2.37
CA GLU A 23 -5.36 -8.18 1.76
C GLU A 23 -5.30 -6.84 2.52
N GLU A 24 -5.26 -6.87 3.85
CA GLU A 24 -5.05 -5.67 4.68
C GLU A 24 -3.69 -5.01 4.41
N GLN A 25 -2.66 -5.80 4.15
CA GLN A 25 -1.30 -5.32 3.86
C GLN A 25 -1.16 -4.77 2.44
N GLU A 26 -1.82 -5.39 1.46
CA GLU A 26 -1.87 -4.90 0.08
C GLU A 26 -2.52 -3.53 0.00
N ASN A 27 -3.57 -3.30 0.79
CA ASN A 27 -4.25 -2.02 0.90
C ASN A 27 -3.64 -1.09 1.97
N GLY A 28 -2.50 -1.48 2.55
CA GLY A 28 -1.82 -0.72 3.59
C GLY A 28 -1.25 0.61 3.09
N VAL A 29 -1.10 1.57 3.99
CA VAL A 29 -0.45 2.84 3.68
C VAL A 29 1.08 2.71 3.74
N LEU A 30 1.80 3.64 3.13
CA LEU A 30 3.27 3.68 3.21
C LEU A 30 3.76 3.71 4.68
N PRO A 31 5.04 3.43 4.94
CA PRO A 31 5.66 3.78 6.22
C PRO A 31 5.63 5.30 6.48
N LYS A 32 5.41 5.71 7.74
CA LYS A 32 5.30 7.12 8.15
C LYS A 32 6.43 7.99 7.60
N ALA A 33 7.68 7.54 7.74
CA ALA A 33 8.84 8.28 7.25
C ALA A 33 8.79 8.52 5.73
N ALA A 34 8.40 7.51 4.95
CA ALA A 34 8.26 7.61 3.51
C ALA A 34 7.09 8.53 3.11
N ALA A 35 5.96 8.48 3.84
CA ALA A 35 4.84 9.39 3.62
C ALA A 35 5.21 10.85 3.90
N LEU A 36 5.92 11.13 5.00
CA LEU A 36 6.40 12.47 5.33
C LEU A 36 7.40 13.00 4.30
N GLN A 37 8.33 12.15 3.86
CA GLN A 37 9.29 12.52 2.81
C GLN A 37 8.59 12.81 1.48
N ARG A 38 7.59 12.00 1.11
CA ARG A 38 6.80 12.19 -0.12
C ARG A 38 6.02 13.51 -0.08
N ALA A 39 5.41 13.83 1.07
CA ALA A 39 4.71 15.10 1.25
C ALA A 39 5.67 16.29 1.07
N GLU A 40 6.82 16.25 1.72
CA GLU A 40 7.84 17.30 1.59
C GLU A 40 8.35 17.45 0.15
N ALA A 41 8.70 16.34 -0.50
CA ALA A 41 9.15 16.34 -1.89
C ALA A 41 8.09 16.90 -2.85
N SER A 42 6.81 16.61 -2.62
CA SER A 42 5.72 17.14 -3.45
C SER A 42 5.60 18.67 -3.34
N VAL A 43 5.72 19.24 -2.14
CA VAL A 43 5.66 20.70 -1.95
C VAL A 43 6.77 21.38 -2.74
N TYR A 44 7.99 20.87 -2.66
CA TYR A 44 9.11 21.44 -3.42
C TYR A 44 8.97 21.25 -4.93
N ALA A 45 8.45 20.11 -5.38
CA ALA A 45 8.17 19.89 -6.80
C ALA A 45 7.16 20.89 -7.34
N PHE A 46 6.03 21.08 -6.64
CA PHE A 46 5.02 22.05 -7.04
C PHE A 46 5.51 23.50 -6.97
N ALA A 47 6.36 23.82 -5.99
CA ALA A 47 6.99 25.13 -5.89
C ALA A 47 7.95 25.42 -7.06
N ALA A 48 8.64 24.39 -7.57
CA ALA A 48 9.57 24.52 -8.70
C ALA A 48 8.85 24.84 -10.02
N ASP A 49 7.63 24.33 -10.19
CA ASP A 49 6.81 24.57 -11.39
C ASP A 49 6.24 26.00 -11.48
N VAL A 50 6.34 26.79 -10.41
CA VAL A 50 5.88 28.18 -10.40
C VAL A 50 7.00 29.11 -10.83
N ASP A 51 6.80 29.76 -11.97
CA ASP A 51 7.60 30.88 -12.42
C ASP A 51 7.01 32.21 -11.94
N PHE A 52 7.88 33.08 -11.44
CA PHE A 52 7.57 34.47 -11.14
C PHE A 52 8.38 35.36 -12.09
N PRO A 53 7.79 35.75 -13.24
CA PRO A 53 8.45 36.64 -14.17
C PRO A 53 8.50 38.06 -13.60
N ALA A 54 9.41 38.29 -12.65
CA ALA A 54 9.60 39.58 -11.97
C ALA A 54 9.86 40.72 -12.97
N HIS A 55 10.40 40.40 -14.15
CA HIS A 55 10.65 41.33 -15.24
C HIS A 55 9.36 41.99 -15.79
N TYR A 56 8.18 41.38 -15.65
CA TYR A 56 6.91 42.04 -16.01
C TYR A 56 6.56 43.22 -15.08
N PHE A 57 7.12 43.25 -13.87
CA PHE A 57 6.94 44.37 -12.93
C PHE A 57 8.01 45.46 -13.11
N LEU A 58 9.07 45.19 -13.87
CA LEU A 58 10.19 46.12 -14.09
C LEU A 58 10.09 46.87 -15.43
N ASP A 59 9.28 46.38 -16.37
CA ASP A 59 9.10 46.97 -17.70
C ASP A 59 7.74 47.71 -17.79
N GLN A 60 7.80 49.03 -18.02
CA GLN A 60 6.62 49.90 -18.15
C GLN A 60 5.65 49.44 -19.24
N GLU A 61 6.18 48.88 -20.34
CA GLU A 61 5.37 48.46 -21.49
C GLU A 61 4.71 47.09 -21.27
N ARG A 62 5.23 46.28 -20.34
CA ARG A 62 4.77 44.90 -20.08
C ARG A 62 3.91 44.72 -18.84
N SER A 63 3.54 45.82 -18.18
CA SER A 63 2.65 45.82 -17.02
C SER A 63 1.31 45.09 -17.24
N HIS A 64 0.81 45.06 -18.49
CA HIS A 64 -0.40 44.33 -18.88
C HIS A 64 -0.24 42.80 -18.95
N LEU A 65 0.99 42.28 -18.92
CA LEU A 65 1.31 40.84 -18.92
C LEU A 65 1.44 40.26 -17.50
N VAL A 66 1.25 41.08 -16.47
CA VAL A 66 1.17 40.62 -15.07
C VAL A 66 -0.13 39.82 -14.91
N ASN A 67 -0.08 38.52 -15.15
CA ASN A 67 -1.18 37.64 -14.79
C ASN A 67 -1.05 37.27 -13.29
N PRO A 68 -2.00 37.67 -12.44
CA PRO A 68 -1.99 37.31 -11.02
C PRO A 68 -2.34 35.82 -10.77
N THR A 69 -2.78 35.11 -11.80
CA THR A 69 -3.19 33.71 -11.71
C THR A 69 -2.04 32.81 -12.15
N PRO A 70 -1.54 31.89 -11.30
CA PRO A 70 -0.54 30.91 -11.71
C PRO A 70 -1.09 30.11 -12.90
N HIS A 71 -0.40 30.16 -14.04
CA HIS A 71 -0.71 29.28 -15.16
C HIS A 71 -0.18 27.87 -14.86
N GLY A 72 -1.03 26.84 -14.97
CA GLY A 72 -0.62 25.44 -14.83
C GLY A 72 -1.68 24.54 -14.17
N ALA A 73 -1.50 23.23 -14.30
CA ALA A 73 -2.45 22.22 -13.79
C ALA A 73 -2.61 22.26 -12.25
N ASN A 74 -1.64 22.83 -11.55
CA ASN A 74 -1.58 22.85 -10.08
C ASN A 74 -2.04 24.19 -9.46
N GLY A 75 -2.47 25.15 -10.30
CA GLY A 75 -3.17 26.39 -9.92
C GLY A 75 -2.62 27.12 -8.68
N ALA A 76 -3.54 27.54 -7.80
CA ALA A 76 -3.22 28.27 -6.57
C ALA A 76 -2.41 27.45 -5.55
N TYR A 77 -2.50 26.13 -5.57
CA TYR A 77 -1.77 25.28 -4.63
C TYR A 77 -0.25 25.33 -4.87
N ALA A 78 0.19 25.29 -6.13
CA ALA A 78 1.61 25.42 -6.46
C ALA A 78 2.17 26.78 -6.01
N LEU A 79 1.39 27.86 -6.17
CA LEU A 79 1.75 29.18 -5.69
C LEU A 79 1.92 29.21 -4.16
N LEU A 80 0.99 28.58 -3.43
CA LEU A 80 1.10 28.46 -1.97
C LEU A 80 2.34 27.63 -1.56
N CYS A 81 2.65 26.56 -2.29
CA CYS A 81 3.87 25.77 -2.05
C CYS A 81 5.14 26.61 -2.28
N LYS A 82 5.13 27.52 -3.27
CA LYS A 82 6.25 28.41 -3.56
C LYS A 82 6.42 29.52 -2.51
N LEU A 83 5.32 30.13 -2.07
CA LEU A 83 5.34 31.27 -1.15
C LEU A 83 5.47 30.85 0.32
N PHE A 84 4.88 29.72 0.70
CA PHE A 84 4.76 29.25 2.08
C PHE A 84 5.10 27.76 2.23
N PRO A 85 6.28 27.29 1.74
CA PRO A 85 6.61 25.87 1.73
C PRO A 85 6.60 25.25 3.13
N GLU A 86 7.18 25.94 4.12
CA GLU A 86 7.28 25.43 5.49
C GLU A 86 5.90 25.28 6.16
N GLN A 87 4.99 26.22 5.93
CA GLN A 87 3.63 26.19 6.48
C GLN A 87 2.83 25.04 5.87
N ILE A 88 2.91 24.86 4.55
CA ILE A 88 2.24 23.74 3.86
C ILE A 88 2.83 22.40 4.31
N ILE A 89 4.15 22.28 4.39
CA ILE A 89 4.82 21.08 4.91
C ILE A 89 4.37 20.80 6.34
N GLY A 90 4.33 21.80 7.22
CA GLY A 90 3.90 21.66 8.61
C GLY A 90 2.47 21.15 8.72
N LEU A 91 1.53 21.71 7.95
CA LEU A 91 0.14 21.26 7.88
C LEU A 91 0.02 19.81 7.40
N LEU A 92 0.69 19.47 6.30
CA LEU A 92 0.69 18.11 5.76
C LEU A 92 1.30 17.10 6.74
N LYS A 93 2.41 17.46 7.40
CA LYS A 93 3.03 16.63 8.43
C LYS A 93 2.03 16.40 9.57
N GLY A 94 1.35 17.43 10.07
CA GLY A 94 0.34 17.30 11.12
C GLY A 94 -0.82 16.36 10.75
N GLU A 95 -1.37 16.49 9.54
CA GLU A 95 -2.44 15.62 9.05
C GLU A 95 -1.97 14.17 8.88
N ILE A 96 -0.76 13.96 8.35
CA ILE A 96 -0.14 12.63 8.26
C ILE A 96 0.02 12.05 9.67
N GLU A 97 0.58 12.79 10.62
CA GLU A 97 0.75 12.29 11.99
C GLU A 97 -0.57 11.92 12.66
N ALA A 98 -1.62 12.72 12.44
CA ALA A 98 -2.97 12.44 12.93
C ALA A 98 -3.60 11.20 12.26
N ALA A 99 -3.32 10.95 10.99
CA ALA A 99 -3.77 9.73 10.32
C ALA A 99 -3.11 8.49 10.95
N TYR A 100 -1.80 8.51 11.17
CA TYR A 100 -1.08 7.35 11.71
C TYR A 100 -1.44 7.07 13.19
N SER A 101 -1.76 8.10 13.97
CA SER A 101 -2.19 7.92 15.36
C SER A 101 -3.55 7.24 15.50
N ARG A 102 -4.39 7.24 14.44
CA ARG A 102 -5.69 6.56 14.40
C ARG A 102 -5.60 5.05 14.12
N GLY A 103 -4.40 4.52 13.90
CA GLY A 103 -4.18 3.09 13.68
C GLY A 103 -4.38 2.68 12.22
N VAL A 104 -3.48 3.12 11.35
CA VAL A 104 -3.41 2.68 9.95
C VAL A 104 -2.57 1.42 9.80
N THR A 105 -2.97 0.52 8.91
CA THR A 105 -2.14 -0.62 8.50
C THR A 105 -1.01 -0.12 7.62
N ILE A 106 0.24 -0.38 8.03
CA ILE A 106 1.43 -0.02 7.24
C ILE A 106 1.74 -1.19 6.31
N ALA A 107 1.80 -0.91 5.01
CA ALA A 107 2.29 -1.83 4.00
C ALA A 107 3.80 -2.05 4.19
N ASP A 108 4.17 -3.31 4.43
CA ASP A 108 5.56 -3.75 4.50
C ASP A 108 5.77 -4.92 3.53
N ASP A 109 6.43 -4.65 2.40
CA ASP A 109 6.70 -5.65 1.36
C ASP A 109 7.48 -6.86 1.91
N LYS A 110 8.33 -6.67 2.92
CA LYS A 110 9.13 -7.75 3.50
C LYS A 110 8.25 -8.64 4.36
N GLU A 111 7.39 -8.06 5.19
CA GLU A 111 6.42 -8.85 5.96
C GLU A 111 5.40 -9.51 5.01
N ARG A 112 4.95 -8.82 3.96
CA ARG A 112 4.08 -9.40 2.93
C ARG A 112 4.71 -10.63 2.30
N GLY A 113 5.97 -10.56 1.88
CA GLY A 113 6.68 -11.71 1.32
C GLY A 113 6.81 -12.88 2.31
N LYS A 114 6.97 -12.62 3.61
CA LYS A 114 6.95 -13.68 4.64
C LYS A 114 5.56 -14.31 4.79
N MET A 115 4.51 -13.50 4.74
CA MET A 115 3.12 -13.96 4.83
C MET A 115 2.74 -14.78 3.59
N GLU A 116 3.11 -14.35 2.39
CA GLU A 116 2.94 -15.10 1.13
C GLU A 116 3.67 -16.46 1.19
N ALA A 117 4.93 -16.48 1.65
CA ALA A 117 5.68 -17.73 1.81
C ALA A 117 5.02 -18.69 2.81
N LYS A 118 4.52 -18.16 3.93
CA LYS A 118 3.79 -18.94 4.95
C LYS A 118 2.44 -19.45 4.43
N LEU A 119 1.75 -18.66 3.61
CA LEU A 119 0.53 -19.08 2.94
C LEU A 119 0.81 -20.29 2.04
N GLY A 120 1.85 -20.22 1.21
CA GLY A 120 2.25 -21.35 0.36
C GLY A 120 2.63 -22.60 1.16
N GLU A 121 3.24 -22.46 2.34
CA GLU A 121 3.53 -23.59 3.22
C GLU A 121 2.26 -24.24 3.76
N LEU A 122 1.30 -23.43 4.24
CA LEU A 122 0.02 -23.93 4.76
C LEU A 122 -0.82 -24.61 3.69
N GLU A 123 -0.81 -24.09 2.46
CA GLU A 123 -1.49 -24.71 1.32
C GLU A 123 -0.88 -26.07 0.97
N ARG A 124 0.46 -26.18 0.94
CA ARG A 124 1.16 -27.46 0.76
C ARG A 124 0.88 -28.44 1.89
N GLN A 125 0.79 -27.97 3.13
CA GLN A 125 0.42 -28.79 4.27
C GLN A 125 -1.01 -29.32 4.17
N GLU A 126 -1.97 -28.48 3.74
CA GLU A 126 -3.36 -28.90 3.51
C GLU A 126 -3.44 -30.02 2.47
N GLU A 127 -2.81 -29.84 1.31
CA GLU A 127 -2.84 -30.85 0.23
C GLU A 127 -2.20 -32.17 0.69
N ARG A 128 -1.11 -32.09 1.45
CA ARG A 128 -0.48 -33.30 2.04
C ARG A 128 -1.45 -34.03 2.98
N THR A 129 -2.14 -33.31 3.86
CA THR A 129 -3.14 -33.91 4.76
C THR A 129 -4.32 -34.51 3.99
N ILE A 130 -4.79 -33.87 2.91
CA ILE A 130 -5.87 -34.41 2.05
C ILE A 130 -5.43 -35.70 1.37
N ARG A 131 -4.18 -35.78 0.90
CA ARG A 131 -3.63 -37.00 0.27
C ARG A 131 -3.44 -38.13 1.28
N GLU A 132 -2.94 -37.85 2.47
CA GLU A 132 -2.83 -38.81 3.57
C GLU A 132 -4.22 -39.34 3.98
N ALA A 133 -5.23 -38.47 4.04
CA ALA A 133 -6.62 -38.86 4.28
C ALA A 133 -7.14 -39.78 3.17
N ALA A 134 -6.87 -39.47 1.90
CA ALA A 134 -7.28 -40.30 0.77
C ALA A 134 -6.62 -41.69 0.78
N ALA A 135 -5.33 -41.77 1.14
CA ALA A 135 -4.61 -43.03 1.32
C ALA A 135 -5.18 -43.87 2.49
N ALA A 136 -5.71 -43.20 3.52
CA ALA A 136 -6.44 -43.83 4.61
C ALA A 136 -7.92 -44.14 4.28
N GLY A 137 -8.36 -43.90 3.05
CA GLY A 137 -9.73 -44.17 2.56
C GLY A 137 -10.76 -43.07 2.85
N VAL A 138 -10.33 -41.92 3.39
CA VAL A 138 -11.19 -40.77 3.70
C VAL A 138 -11.13 -39.75 2.55
N ARG A 139 -12.28 -39.40 1.97
CA ARG A 139 -12.35 -38.37 0.92
C ARG A 139 -12.63 -37.00 1.55
N ILE A 140 -11.69 -36.08 1.43
CA ILE A 140 -11.84 -34.67 1.81
C ILE A 140 -11.87 -33.83 0.54
N ALA A 141 -12.88 -32.97 0.39
CA ALA A 141 -13.00 -32.09 -0.76
C ALA A 141 -11.93 -31.01 -0.73
N ARG A 142 -11.28 -30.72 -1.86
CA ARG A 142 -10.36 -29.59 -2.01
C ARG A 142 -11.11 -28.27 -2.03
N ARG A 143 -10.41 -27.18 -1.69
CA ARG A 143 -10.96 -25.83 -1.84
C ARG A 143 -10.97 -25.40 -3.31
N ALA A 144 -11.88 -24.50 -3.66
CA ALA A 144 -12.00 -23.99 -5.03
C ALA A 144 -10.89 -22.99 -5.39
N ASP A 145 -10.31 -22.33 -4.39
CA ASP A 145 -9.30 -21.27 -4.51
C ASP A 145 -7.86 -21.77 -4.26
N VAL A 146 -7.63 -23.08 -4.38
CA VAL A 146 -6.29 -23.68 -4.19
C VAL A 146 -5.35 -23.20 -5.30
N SER A 147 -4.11 -22.86 -4.94
CA SER A 147 -3.11 -22.43 -5.92
C SER A 147 -2.72 -23.59 -6.85
N PRO A 148 -2.62 -23.37 -8.18
CA PRO A 148 -2.19 -24.40 -9.13
C PRO A 148 -0.82 -24.98 -8.79
N GLU A 149 0.09 -24.15 -8.29
CA GLU A 149 1.42 -24.56 -7.85
C GLU A 149 1.38 -25.60 -6.74
N THR A 150 0.46 -25.46 -5.77
CA THR A 150 0.30 -26.43 -4.67
C THR A 150 -0.17 -27.79 -5.18
N LEU A 151 -1.02 -27.81 -6.22
CA LEU A 151 -1.46 -29.06 -6.84
C LEU A 151 -0.33 -29.75 -7.60
N LEU A 152 0.45 -28.98 -8.36
CA LEU A 152 1.54 -29.48 -9.20
C LEU A 152 2.78 -29.90 -8.39
N ALA A 153 3.09 -29.20 -7.30
CA ALA A 153 4.26 -29.47 -6.46
C ALA A 153 4.13 -30.75 -5.61
N ALA A 154 2.94 -31.34 -5.58
CA ALA A 154 2.68 -32.56 -4.82
C ALA A 154 2.78 -33.83 -5.69
N ASP A 155 2.82 -33.72 -7.02
CA ASP A 155 3.02 -34.84 -7.95
C ASP A 155 4.50 -35.23 -8.10
#